data_AF-A0A2H3E378-F1
#
_entry.id   AF-A0A2H3E378-F1
#
_cell.length_a   1.000
_cell.length_b   1.000
_cell.length_c   1.000
_cell.angle_alpha   90.00
_cell.angle_beta   90.00
_cell.angle_gamma   90.00
#
_symmetry.space_group_name_H-M   'P 1'
#
loop_
_entity.id
_entity.type
_entity.pdbx_description
1 polymer ?
#
loop_
_entity_poly.entity_id
_entity_poly.type
_entity_poly.pdbx_seq_one_letter_code
_entity_poly.pdbx_strand_id
1 'polypeptide(L)'
;MQTQVSTKPLDKVAGLVYLLQTYSILIYDTKQSAADAWEVLMDVMQPEFRAQLLFFYPVPGDGRKCWQPLWDQVMKNKTIMDHLGLHTGWVHWMEDEDADYYMGCLIESGNVRGLSEVQKEEEPQ
;
A
#
# COMPACT_ATOMS: atom_id res chain seq x y z
N MET A 1 10.40 -27.17 13.24
CA MET A 1 9.69 -25.89 13.06
C MET A 1 8.25 -26.08 13.51
N GLN A 2 7.81 -25.36 14.54
CA GLN A 2 6.39 -25.30 14.86
C GLN A 2 5.74 -24.21 14.01
N THR A 3 4.73 -24.55 13.22
CA THR A 3 3.90 -23.59 12.52
C THR A 3 2.86 -23.05 13.49
N GLN A 4 3.23 -22.04 14.29
CA GLN A 4 2.23 -21.25 15.00
C GLN A 4 1.48 -20.44 13.96
N VAL A 5 0.24 -20.84 13.71
CA VAL A 5 -0.66 -20.11 12.81
C VAL A 5 -1.14 -18.88 13.58
N SER A 6 -0.92 -17.69 13.02
CA SER A 6 -1.48 -16.44 13.54
C SER A 6 -3.00 -16.58 13.66
N THR A 7 -3.50 -16.63 14.89
CA THR A 7 -4.93 -16.87 15.18
C THR A 7 -5.74 -15.59 15.19
N LYS A 8 -5.13 -14.43 15.48
CA LYS A 8 -5.83 -13.16 15.55
C LYS A 8 -5.53 -12.32 14.31
N PRO A 9 -6.53 -11.66 13.71
CA PRO A 9 -6.30 -10.73 12.59
C PRO A 9 -5.25 -9.66 12.89
N LEU A 10 -5.20 -9.19 14.14
CA LEU A 10 -4.23 -8.20 14.62
C LEU A 10 -2.78 -8.69 14.56
N ASP A 11 -2.53 -9.99 14.73
CA ASP A 11 -1.18 -10.56 14.67
C ASP A 11 -0.55 -10.35 13.28
N LYS A 12 -1.38 -10.25 12.23
CA LYS A 12 -0.91 -9.96 10.87
C LYS A 12 -0.35 -8.54 10.76
N VAL A 13 -1.06 -7.56 11.33
CA VAL A 13 -0.58 -6.16 11.42
C VAL A 13 0.69 -6.10 12.26
N ALA A 14 0.70 -6.77 13.41
CA ALA A 14 1.87 -6.83 14.29
C ALA A 14 3.10 -7.43 13.58
N GLY A 15 2.91 -8.46 12.75
CA GLY A 15 3.98 -9.04 11.94
C GLY A 15 4.55 -8.08 10.89
N LEU A 16 3.72 -7.19 10.34
CA LEU A 16 4.14 -6.19 9.35
C LEU A 16 4.99 -5.08 9.95
N VAL A 17 4.87 -4.78 11.25
CA VAL A 17 5.69 -3.76 11.94
C VAL A 17 7.18 -3.98 11.71
N TYR A 18 7.63 -5.24 11.76
CA TYR A 18 9.03 -5.59 11.49
C TYR A 18 9.42 -5.39 10.01
N LEU A 19 8.52 -5.72 9.09
CA LEU A 19 8.79 -5.68 7.65
C LEU A 19 8.77 -4.25 7.08
N LEU A 20 7.92 -3.37 7.63
CA LEU A 20 7.68 -2.02 7.11
C LEU A 20 8.47 -0.93 7.83
N GLN A 21 9.45 -1.33 8.65
CA GLN A 21 10.40 -0.47 9.38
C GLN A 21 9.75 0.78 9.97
N THR A 22 9.00 0.61 11.05
CA THR A 22 8.36 1.74 11.74
C THR A 22 9.34 2.55 12.58
N TYR A 23 9.05 3.84 12.79
CA TYR A 23 9.81 4.69 13.72
C TYR A 23 9.54 4.37 15.19
N SER A 24 8.40 3.73 15.47
CA SER A 24 7.99 3.36 16.82
C SER A 24 7.37 1.96 16.85
N ILE A 25 7.50 1.30 17.99
CA ILE A 25 6.87 0.00 18.22
C ILE A 25 5.40 0.23 18.50
N LEU A 26 4.53 -0.34 17.67
CA LEU A 26 3.08 -0.26 17.85
C LEU A 26 2.67 -1.00 19.13
N ILE A 27 1.81 -0.38 19.95
CA ILE A 27 1.26 -1.05 21.14
C ILE A 27 0.27 -2.12 20.67
N TYR A 28 0.49 -3.37 21.08
CA TYR A 28 -0.43 -4.46 20.79
C TYR A 28 -1.62 -4.40 21.77
N ASP A 29 -2.74 -3.80 21.33
CA ASP A 29 -4.00 -3.81 22.08
C ASP A 29 -4.97 -4.85 21.49
N THR A 30 -5.24 -5.91 22.27
CA THR A 30 -6.18 -6.96 21.89
C THR A 30 -7.62 -6.50 21.65
N LYS A 31 -8.00 -5.31 22.11
CA LYS A 31 -9.34 -4.71 21.90
C LYS A 31 -9.42 -3.92 20.60
N GLN A 32 -8.28 -3.54 20.02
CA GLN A 32 -8.21 -2.77 18.78
C GLN A 32 -8.53 -3.66 17.58
N SER A 33 -9.24 -3.11 16.58
CA SER A 33 -9.45 -3.85 15.33
C SER A 33 -8.17 -3.85 14.48
N ALA A 34 -8.06 -4.81 13.56
CA ALA A 34 -6.92 -4.85 12.65
C ALA A 34 -6.89 -3.63 11.69
N ALA A 35 -8.05 -3.06 11.35
CA ALA A 35 -8.14 -1.86 10.53
C ALA A 35 -7.61 -0.63 11.29
N ASP A 36 -8.03 -0.44 12.54
CA ASP A 36 -7.54 0.69 13.36
C ASP A 36 -6.03 0.56 13.62
N ALA A 37 -5.54 -0.66 13.89
CA ALA A 37 -4.11 -0.91 14.07
C ALA A 37 -3.31 -0.67 12.79
N TRP A 38 -3.89 -0.97 11.62
CA TRP A 38 -3.31 -0.68 10.32
C TRP A 38 -3.20 0.82 10.05
N GLU A 39 -4.20 1.60 10.45
CA GLU A 39 -4.13 3.07 10.34
C GLU A 39 -3.00 3.65 11.18
N VAL A 40 -2.88 3.23 12.44
CA VAL A 40 -1.76 3.65 13.30
C VAL A 40 -0.42 3.21 12.71
N LEU A 41 -0.35 2.00 12.12
CA LEU A 41 0.85 1.52 11.46
C LEU A 41 1.25 2.42 10.28
N MET A 42 0.29 2.79 9.44
CA MET A 42 0.52 3.72 8.34
C MET A 42 1.09 5.06 8.82
N ASP A 43 0.68 5.54 9.99
CA ASP A 43 1.15 6.81 10.58
C ASP A 43 2.59 6.75 11.10
N VAL A 44 3.05 5.58 11.55
CA VAL A 44 4.42 5.43 12.09
C VAL A 44 5.40 4.76 11.12
N MET A 45 4.92 4.34 9.95
CA MET A 45 5.71 3.71 8.89
C MET A 45 6.74 4.69 8.29
N GLN A 46 7.89 4.17 7.85
CA GLN A 46 8.83 4.98 7.11
C GLN A 46 8.28 5.43 5.74
N PRO A 47 8.59 6.65 5.28
CA PRO A 47 8.13 7.19 4.00
C PRO A 47 8.45 6.31 2.78
N GLU A 48 9.55 5.56 2.82
CA GLU A 48 9.97 4.65 1.74
C GLU A 48 8.98 3.49 1.54
N PHE A 49 8.52 2.90 2.63
CA PHE A 49 7.56 1.80 2.59
C PHE A 49 6.17 2.29 2.22
N ARG A 50 5.80 3.51 2.63
CA ARG A 50 4.58 4.16 2.14
C ARG A 50 4.60 4.37 0.63
N ALA A 51 5.73 4.82 0.08
CA ALA A 51 5.90 4.96 -1.36
C ALA A 51 5.72 3.62 -2.08
N GLN A 52 6.33 2.54 -1.58
CA GLN A 52 6.13 1.21 -2.15
C GLN A 52 4.66 0.80 -2.14
N LEU A 53 3.94 1.01 -1.02
CA LEU A 53 2.52 0.73 -0.93
C LEU A 53 1.68 1.57 -1.92
N LEU A 54 2.10 2.79 -2.26
CA LEU A 54 1.44 3.64 -3.28
C LEU A 54 1.41 2.99 -4.64
N PHE A 55 2.52 2.40 -5.06
CA PHE A 55 2.60 1.71 -6.34
C PHE A 55 1.86 0.37 -6.36
N PHE A 56 1.79 -0.32 -5.21
CA PHE A 56 1.01 -1.58 -5.11
C PHE A 56 -0.50 -1.35 -4.98
N TYR A 57 -0.90 -0.24 -4.37
CA TYR A 57 -2.28 0.10 -4.07
C TYR A 57 -2.61 1.54 -4.50
N PRO A 58 -2.58 1.85 -5.80
CA PRO A 58 -2.80 3.20 -6.29
C PRO A 58 -4.24 3.69 -6.11
N VAL A 59 -5.17 2.78 -5.78
CA VAL A 59 -6.57 3.12 -5.54
C VAL A 59 -6.68 3.84 -4.20
N PRO A 60 -7.24 5.06 -4.14
CA PRO A 60 -7.47 5.74 -2.89
C PRO A 60 -8.40 4.91 -1.99
N GLY A 61 -8.12 4.93 -0.69
CA GLY A 61 -8.92 4.25 0.33
C GLY A 61 -10.26 4.94 0.60
N ASP A 62 -10.63 5.10 1.87
CA ASP A 62 -11.90 5.70 2.28
C ASP A 62 -11.91 7.25 2.24
N GLY A 63 -10.83 7.86 1.74
CA GLY A 63 -10.73 9.31 1.53
C GLY A 63 -10.58 10.13 2.81
N ARG A 64 -10.33 9.51 3.97
CA ARG A 64 -10.03 10.22 5.23
C ARG A 64 -8.65 10.86 5.27
N LYS A 65 -7.76 10.39 4.39
CA LYS A 65 -6.43 10.94 4.08
C LYS A 65 -6.28 10.90 2.56
N CYS A 66 -5.48 11.80 1.99
CA CYS A 66 -5.35 11.97 0.53
C CYS A 66 -5.03 10.66 -0.23
N TRP A 67 -4.20 9.78 0.32
CA TRP A 67 -4.00 8.42 -0.17
C TRP A 67 -3.53 7.49 0.97
N GLN A 68 -4.36 6.51 1.31
CA GLN A 68 -4.00 5.39 2.20
C GLN A 68 -4.71 4.12 1.74
N PRO A 69 -4.00 2.97 1.63
CA PRO A 69 -4.65 1.71 1.31
C PRO A 69 -5.44 1.21 2.52
N LEU A 70 -6.65 0.70 2.28
CA LEU A 70 -7.47 0.08 3.32
C LEU A 70 -6.90 -1.30 3.68
N TRP A 71 -7.03 -1.68 4.96
CA TRP A 71 -6.61 -2.99 5.44
C TRP A 71 -7.18 -4.15 4.60
N ASP A 72 -8.43 -4.04 4.19
CA ASP A 72 -9.08 -5.05 3.33
C ASP A 72 -8.48 -5.13 1.92
N GLN A 73 -8.01 -4.02 1.35
CA GLN A 73 -7.33 -4.02 0.05
C GLN A 73 -5.98 -4.73 0.16
N VAL A 74 -5.23 -4.45 1.24
CA VAL A 74 -3.95 -5.10 1.54
C VAL A 74 -4.14 -6.61 1.67
N MET A 75 -5.13 -7.05 2.43
CA MET A 75 -5.38 -8.46 2.68
C MET A 75 -5.90 -9.25 1.48
N LYS A 76 -6.55 -8.58 0.51
CA LYS A 76 -7.04 -9.22 -0.73
C LYS A 76 -5.93 -9.46 -1.74
N ASN A 77 -4.87 -8.65 -1.74
CA ASN A 77 -3.80 -8.72 -2.72
C ASN A 77 -2.56 -9.38 -2.11
N LYS A 78 -2.24 -10.61 -2.56
CA LYS A 78 -1.13 -11.41 -2.02
C LYS A 78 0.26 -11.05 -2.59
N THR A 79 0.32 -10.12 -3.54
CA THR A 79 1.50 -9.88 -4.40
C THR A 79 2.56 -8.98 -3.75
N ILE A 80 2.28 -8.40 -2.58
CA ILE A 80 3.12 -7.36 -1.94
C ILE A 80 4.55 -7.86 -1.67
N MET A 81 4.69 -9.09 -1.20
CA MET A 81 5.88 -9.50 -0.45
C MET A 81 7.12 -9.68 -1.33
N ASP A 82 6.94 -10.03 -2.61
CA ASP A 82 8.06 -10.36 -3.51
C ASP A 82 8.82 -9.12 -4.02
N HIS A 83 8.26 -7.92 -3.82
CA HIS A 83 8.78 -6.66 -4.36
C HIS A 83 9.04 -5.57 -3.31
N LEU A 84 8.86 -5.88 -2.01
CA LEU A 84 9.23 -4.96 -0.93
C LEU A 84 10.76 -4.75 -0.92
N GLY A 85 11.17 -3.48 -0.89
CA GLY A 85 12.60 -3.08 -0.90
C GLY A 85 13.09 -2.47 -2.22
N LEU A 86 12.23 -2.31 -3.23
CA LEU A 86 12.55 -1.44 -4.36
C LEU A 86 12.56 0.03 -3.92
N HIS A 87 13.66 0.74 -4.17
CA HIS A 87 13.74 2.18 -3.93
C HIS A 87 12.80 2.89 -4.89
N THR A 88 11.60 3.19 -4.39
CA THR A 88 10.51 3.78 -5.18
C THR A 88 10.20 5.20 -4.72
N GLY A 89 11.13 5.88 -4.04
CA GLY A 89 10.94 7.22 -3.48
C GLY A 89 10.39 7.23 -2.06
N TRP A 90 9.84 8.38 -1.66
CA TRP A 90 9.30 8.65 -0.33
C TRP A 90 7.90 9.24 -0.42
N VAL A 91 6.98 8.80 0.42
CA VAL A 91 5.66 9.43 0.61
C VAL A 91 5.60 10.04 2.01
N HIS A 92 5.40 11.35 2.06
CA HIS A 92 5.20 12.12 3.28
C HIS A 92 3.75 12.62 3.34
N TRP A 93 3.19 12.68 4.54
CA TRP A 93 1.95 13.41 4.79
C TRP A 93 2.29 14.69 5.58
N MET A 94 1.52 15.76 5.36
CA MET A 94 1.55 16.94 6.23
C MET A 94 0.26 17.01 7.04
N GLU A 95 0.38 17.16 8.37
CA GLU A 95 -0.78 17.32 9.27
C GLU A 95 -1.63 18.56 8.92
N ASP A 96 -1.01 19.60 8.35
CA ASP A 96 -1.66 20.89 8.10
C ASP A 96 -2.47 20.96 6.78
N GLU A 97 -2.16 20.10 5.80
CA GLU A 97 -2.72 20.22 4.43
C GLU A 97 -3.60 19.05 4.02
N ASP A 98 -3.77 18.05 4.89
CA ASP A 98 -4.48 16.79 4.60
C ASP A 98 -4.08 16.19 3.24
N ALA A 99 -2.80 16.36 2.87
CA ALA A 99 -2.25 16.05 1.55
C ALA A 99 -1.02 15.15 1.65
N ASP A 100 -0.96 14.17 0.76
CA ASP A 100 0.18 13.25 0.62
C ASP A 100 1.07 13.69 -0.54
N TYR A 101 2.37 13.79 -0.27
CA TYR A 101 3.40 14.20 -1.21
C TYR A 101 4.32 13.05 -1.53
N TYR A 102 4.37 12.67 -2.81
CA TYR A 102 5.34 11.74 -3.33
C TYR A 102 6.61 12.47 -3.79
N MET A 103 7.76 12.03 -3.28
CA MET A 103 9.09 12.50 -3.66
C MET A 103 9.89 11.34 -4.23
N GLY A 104 10.10 11.31 -5.54
CA GLY A 104 10.85 10.24 -6.20
C GLY A 104 10.98 10.45 -7.70
N CYS A 105 11.38 9.40 -8.42
CA CYS A 105 11.48 9.45 -9.87
C CYS A 105 10.09 9.66 -10.49
N LEU A 106 10.01 10.60 -11.43
CA LEU A 106 8.82 10.88 -12.22
C LEU A 106 9.07 10.45 -13.67
N ILE A 107 8.09 9.79 -14.29
CA ILE A 107 8.12 9.56 -15.73
C ILE A 107 7.74 10.88 -16.39
N GLU A 108 8.73 11.60 -16.91
CA GLU A 108 8.49 12.86 -17.61
C GLU A 108 7.80 12.67 -18.96
N SER A 109 8.12 11.56 -19.65
CA SER A 109 7.50 11.19 -20.91
C SER A 109 7.59 9.69 -21.16
N GLY A 110 6.60 9.14 -21.85
CA GLY A 110 6.55 7.74 -22.27
C GLY A 110 5.78 7.60 -23.58
N ASN A 111 6.37 6.90 -24.55
CA ASN A 111 5.71 6.61 -25.82
C ASN A 111 5.08 5.21 -25.74
N VAL A 112 3.74 5.16 -25.68
CA VAL A 112 2.99 3.90 -25.68
C VAL A 112 2.62 3.53 -27.12
N ARG A 113 3.01 2.33 -27.56
CA ARG A 113 2.68 1.79 -28.89
C ARG A 113 1.93 0.47 -28.75
N GLY A 114 1.07 0.15 -29.71
CA GLY A 114 0.43 -1.17 -29.82
C GLY A 114 -0.89 -1.36 -29.06
N LEU A 115 -1.57 -0.29 -28.63
CA LEU A 115 -2.88 -0.37 -27.96
C LEU A 115 -4.10 -0.41 -28.91
N SER A 116 -3.89 -0.40 -30.22
CA SER A 116 -4.97 -0.44 -31.20
C SER A 116 -5.11 -1.85 -31.78
N GLU A 117 -5.94 -2.69 -31.16
CA GLU A 117 -6.66 -3.74 -31.89
C GLU A 117 -7.95 -3.13 -32.41
N VAL A 118 -7.95 -2.67 -33.67
CA VAL A 118 -9.20 -2.39 -34.38
C VAL A 118 -9.81 -3.75 -34.72
N GLN A 119 -10.87 -4.14 -34.01
CA GLN A 119 -11.74 -5.21 -34.48
C GLN A 119 -12.34 -4.75 -35.81
N LYS A 120 -11.93 -5.38 -36.90
CA LYS A 120 -12.64 -5.26 -38.17
C LYS A 120 -13.92 -6.06 -38.01
N GLU A 121 -15.03 -5.35 -37.87
CA GLU A 121 -16.36 -5.90 -38.04
C GLU A 121 -16.44 -6.39 -39.49
N GLU A 122 -16.40 -7.71 -39.69
CA GLU A 122 -16.74 -8.31 -40.98
C GLU A 122 -18.25 -8.11 -41.19
N GLU A 123 -18.62 -7.21 -42.10
CA GLU A 123 -20.00 -7.07 -42.56
C GLU A 123 -20.47 -8.40 -43.20
N PRO A 124 -21.64 -8.93 -42.82
CA PRO A 124 -22.20 -10.12 -43.46
C PRO A 124 -22.68 -9.80 -44.89
N GLN A 125 -22.45 -10.76 -45.80
CA GLN A 125 -22.86 -10.77 -47.21
C GLN A 125 -24.37 -10.60 -47.44
#